data_AF-A0A1X7TQ30-F1
#
_entry.id   AF-A0A1X7TQ30-F1
#
_cell.length_a   1.000
_cell.length_b   1.000
_cell.length_c   1.000
_cell.angle_alpha   90.00
_cell.angle_beta   90.00
_cell.angle_gamma   90.00
#
_symmetry.space_group_name_H-M   'P 1'
#
loop_
_entity.id
_entity.type
_entity.pdbx_description
1 polymer ?
#
loop_
_entity_poly.entity_id
_entity_poly.type
_entity_poly.pdbx_seq_one_letter_code
_entity_poly.pdbx_strand_id
1 'polypeptide(L)'
;DDLQILEEILQPTVCDPPCTNGACVGNNSCFCSEGYQGIACNQSVLYECEENVCVNGGTCSLIAGDTVCSCLDGYTGINCEELISSPTSSPSLTPSSASLSVLLVIVFVALTVIIGVIVLILVAIFCVQRMKRDLKNPPQSPTKPIPLDDDPEADPEAYELDQRSQEQKDKD
;
A
#
# COMPACT_ATOMS: atom_id res chain seq x y z
N ASP A 1 61.26 32.18 -2.93
CA ASP A 1 60.29 32.90 -2.09
C ASP A 1 59.41 33.94 -2.79
N ASP A 2 59.21 33.98 -4.11
CA ASP A 2 58.26 34.98 -4.66
C ASP A 2 57.47 34.57 -5.92
N LEU A 3 57.56 33.30 -6.34
CA LEU A 3 56.90 32.83 -7.58
C LEU A 3 55.97 31.62 -7.41
N GLN A 4 55.87 31.04 -6.21
CA GLN A 4 54.86 30.01 -5.89
C GLN A 4 53.66 30.57 -5.12
N ILE A 5 53.73 31.81 -4.61
CA ILE A 5 52.66 32.42 -3.82
C ILE A 5 51.62 33.11 -4.72
N LEU A 6 51.94 33.38 -5.99
CA LEU A 6 51.02 34.04 -6.93
C LEU A 6 50.08 33.08 -7.69
N GLU A 7 50.21 31.76 -7.53
CA GLU A 7 49.25 30.77 -8.08
C GLU A 7 48.20 30.33 -7.05
N GLU A 8 48.35 30.67 -5.77
CA GLU A 8 47.42 30.24 -4.71
C GLU A 8 46.28 31.25 -4.48
N ILE A 9 46.42 32.48 -4.95
CA ILE A 9 45.45 33.58 -4.73
C ILE A 9 44.36 33.63 -5.82
N LEU A 10 44.50 32.80 -6.86
CA LEU A 10 43.54 32.68 -7.96
C LEU A 10 43.19 31.22 -8.21
N GLN A 11 42.89 30.45 -7.15
CA GLN A 11 42.28 29.14 -7.34
C GLN A 11 40.99 29.34 -8.16
N PRO A 12 40.88 28.73 -9.35
CA PRO A 12 39.64 28.83 -10.11
C PRO A 12 38.54 28.24 -9.23
N THR A 13 37.50 29.03 -8.96
CA THR A 13 36.27 28.54 -8.33
C THR A 13 35.63 27.58 -9.33
N VAL A 14 35.95 26.29 -9.20
CA VAL A 14 35.39 25.22 -10.02
C VAL A 14 34.16 24.66 -9.29
N CYS A 15 33.03 24.68 -9.98
CA CYS A 15 31.80 24.05 -9.52
C CYS A 15 31.58 22.76 -10.31
N ASP A 16 31.26 21.66 -9.61
CA ASP A 16 30.78 20.41 -10.21
C ASP A 16 29.47 20.00 -9.51
N PRO A 17 28.31 20.06 -10.19
CA PRO A 17 28.11 20.40 -11.61
C PRO A 17 28.40 21.87 -11.94
N PRO A 18 28.72 22.20 -13.21
CA PRO A 18 29.00 23.57 -13.62
C PRO A 18 27.74 24.46 -13.56
N CYS A 19 27.91 25.70 -13.10
CA CYS A 19 26.84 26.70 -13.12
C CYS A 19 26.55 27.10 -14.57
N THR A 20 25.33 26.87 -15.07
CA THR A 20 24.96 27.12 -16.46
C THR A 20 24.63 28.60 -16.71
N ASN A 21 23.82 29.22 -15.84
CA ASN A 21 23.43 30.64 -15.93
C ASN A 21 23.74 31.38 -14.62
N GLY A 22 24.97 31.30 -14.14
CA GLY A 22 25.39 31.93 -12.89
C GLY A 22 26.90 31.91 -12.71
N ALA A 23 27.36 32.49 -11.60
CA ALA A 23 28.76 32.49 -11.21
C ALA A 23 29.01 31.42 -10.15
N CYS A 24 30.11 30.67 -10.29
CA CYS A 24 30.60 29.80 -9.23
C CYS A 24 31.24 30.67 -8.14
N VAL A 25 30.73 30.57 -6.90
CA VAL A 25 31.21 31.34 -5.76
C VAL A 25 31.57 30.35 -4.65
N GLY A 26 32.86 30.26 -4.31
CA GLY A 26 33.36 29.35 -3.27
C GLY A 26 33.42 27.88 -3.73
N ASN A 27 33.21 26.95 -2.78
CA ASN A 27 33.35 25.51 -2.98
C ASN A 27 32.01 24.90 -3.44
N ASN A 28 31.79 24.79 -4.75
CA ASN A 28 30.60 24.18 -5.39
C ASN A 28 29.25 24.88 -5.14
N SER A 29 29.24 26.19 -4.94
CA SER A 29 27.98 26.96 -4.85
C SER A 29 27.82 27.88 -6.05
N CYS A 30 26.64 27.88 -6.66
CA CYS A 30 26.29 28.75 -7.77
C CYS A 30 25.46 29.95 -7.28
N PHE A 31 25.89 31.15 -7.65
CA PHE A 31 25.07 32.35 -7.57
C PHE A 31 24.39 32.57 -8.93
N CYS A 32 23.08 32.40 -8.99
CA CYS A 32 22.34 32.46 -10.25
C CYS A 32 22.10 33.91 -10.71
N SER A 33 22.19 34.12 -12.03
CA SER A 33 21.81 35.38 -12.68
C SER A 33 20.30 35.60 -12.58
N GLU A 34 19.84 36.84 -12.81
CA GLU A 34 18.41 37.16 -12.90
C GLU A 34 17.69 36.18 -13.84
N GLY A 35 16.50 35.73 -13.41
CA GLY A 35 15.69 34.79 -14.18
C GLY A 35 16.19 33.35 -14.16
N TYR A 36 17.09 32.95 -13.26
CA TYR A 36 17.55 31.56 -13.12
C TYR A 36 17.63 31.10 -11.66
N GLN A 37 17.35 29.81 -11.46
CA GLN A 37 17.40 29.14 -10.16
C GLN A 37 17.93 27.70 -10.28
N GLY A 38 18.02 27.03 -9.13
CA GLY A 38 18.50 25.65 -8.99
C GLY A 38 19.99 25.55 -8.69
N ILE A 39 20.43 24.37 -8.27
CA ILE A 39 21.80 24.11 -7.78
C ILE A 39 22.87 24.47 -8.83
N ALA A 40 22.56 24.25 -10.11
CA ALA A 40 23.44 24.56 -11.23
C ALA A 40 22.95 25.76 -12.08
N CYS A 41 21.97 26.55 -11.59
CA CYS A 41 21.34 27.65 -12.34
C CYS A 41 20.86 27.23 -13.75
N ASN A 42 20.32 26.02 -13.86
CA ASN A 42 19.84 25.44 -15.12
C ASN A 42 18.32 25.52 -15.27
N GLN A 43 17.61 26.02 -14.25
CA GLN A 43 16.19 26.26 -14.29
C GLN A 43 15.99 27.75 -14.54
N SER A 44 15.33 28.11 -15.64
CA SER A 44 14.87 29.49 -15.85
C SER A 44 13.72 29.78 -14.89
N VAL A 45 13.87 30.80 -14.06
CA VAL A 45 12.76 31.49 -13.40
C VAL A 45 12.22 32.43 -14.44
N LEU A 46 11.18 31.99 -15.15
CA LEU A 46 10.50 32.87 -16.06
C LEU A 46 9.89 34.00 -15.23
N TYR A 47 10.17 35.25 -15.60
CA TYR A 47 9.29 36.36 -15.26
C TYR A 47 8.03 36.20 -16.16
N GLU A 48 7.27 35.09 -16.03
CA GLU A 48 6.43 34.48 -17.09
C GLU A 48 5.30 35.39 -17.65
N CYS A 49 5.10 36.61 -17.15
CA CYS A 49 4.11 37.51 -17.75
C CYS A 49 4.57 38.21 -19.03
N GLU A 50 5.85 38.15 -19.39
CA GLU A 50 6.36 38.77 -20.63
C GLU A 50 6.04 37.93 -21.88
N GLU A 51 5.86 36.61 -21.73
CA GLU A 51 5.55 35.69 -22.84
C GLU A 51 4.05 35.31 -22.98
N ASN A 52 3.16 35.94 -22.19
CA ASN A 52 1.71 35.64 -22.16
C ASN A 52 1.40 34.12 -22.00
N VAL A 53 1.86 33.52 -20.90
CA VAL A 53 1.59 32.11 -20.60
C VAL A 53 0.10 31.82 -20.34
N CYS A 54 -0.66 32.81 -19.89
CA CYS A 54 -2.10 32.67 -19.66
C CYS A 54 -2.85 32.80 -20.99
N VAL A 55 -3.58 31.75 -21.38
CA VAL A 55 -4.38 31.73 -22.60
C VAL A 55 -5.83 32.14 -22.31
N ASN A 56 -6.65 32.22 -23.37
CA ASN A 56 -8.09 32.51 -23.28
C ASN A 56 -8.45 33.82 -22.54
N GLY A 57 -7.55 34.81 -22.57
CA GLY A 57 -7.77 36.10 -21.93
C GLY A 57 -7.55 36.10 -20.41
N GLY A 58 -6.87 35.08 -19.86
CA GLY A 58 -6.40 35.09 -18.48
C GLY A 58 -5.40 36.22 -18.22
N THR A 59 -5.42 36.79 -17.01
CA THR A 59 -4.47 37.83 -16.58
C THR A 59 -3.30 37.19 -15.87
N CYS A 60 -2.09 37.44 -16.37
CA CYS A 60 -0.86 36.98 -15.74
C CYS A 60 -0.45 37.88 -14.58
N SER A 61 -0.01 37.30 -13.47
CA SER A 61 0.57 38.04 -12.33
C SER A 61 1.72 37.28 -11.69
N LEU A 62 2.75 38.01 -11.25
CA LEU A 62 3.88 37.45 -10.51
C LEU A 62 3.61 37.59 -9.00
N ILE A 63 3.56 36.47 -8.28
CA ILE A 63 3.34 36.41 -6.84
C ILE A 63 4.50 35.63 -6.20
N ALA A 64 5.30 36.31 -5.38
CA ALA A 64 6.46 35.72 -4.68
C ALA A 64 7.53 35.05 -5.58
N GLY A 65 7.59 35.44 -6.85
CA GLY A 65 8.52 34.86 -7.83
C GLY A 65 7.91 33.73 -8.66
N ASP A 66 6.71 33.29 -8.33
CA ASP A 66 5.93 32.34 -9.13
C ASP A 66 4.93 33.07 -10.01
N THR A 67 4.59 32.46 -11.14
CA THR A 67 3.58 33.00 -12.04
C THR A 67 2.24 32.38 -11.81
N VAL A 68 1.23 33.24 -11.71
CA VAL A 68 -0.14 32.88 -11.42
C VAL A 68 -1.05 33.48 -12.48
N CYS A 69 -1.82 32.63 -13.14
CA CYS A 69 -2.85 33.04 -14.08
C CYS A 69 -4.21 33.22 -13.37
N SER A 70 -4.79 34.41 -13.48
CA SER A 70 -6.18 34.67 -13.11
C SER A 70 -7.08 34.47 -14.32
N CYS A 71 -7.81 33.35 -14.34
CA CYS A 71 -8.63 32.96 -15.49
C CYS A 71 -9.94 33.74 -15.59
N LEU A 72 -10.38 33.96 -16.82
CA LEU A 72 -11.67 34.57 -17.12
C LEU A 72 -12.81 33.59 -16.84
N ASP A 73 -14.01 34.11 -16.60
CA ASP A 73 -15.20 33.28 -16.36
C ASP A 73 -15.39 32.25 -17.47
N GLY A 74 -15.54 30.98 -17.08
CA GLY A 74 -15.64 29.87 -18.02
C GLY A 74 -14.33 29.17 -18.36
N TYR A 75 -13.19 29.59 -17.79
CA TYR A 75 -11.87 28.95 -17.97
C TYR A 75 -11.18 28.60 -16.64
N THR A 76 -10.39 27.53 -16.65
CA THR A 76 -9.62 27.01 -15.51
C THR A 76 -8.31 26.36 -16.03
N GLY A 77 -7.49 25.82 -15.13
CA GLY A 77 -6.16 25.28 -15.45
C GLY A 77 -5.03 26.24 -15.06
N ILE A 78 -3.79 25.75 -15.07
CA ILE A 78 -2.62 26.54 -14.66
C ILE A 78 -2.38 27.74 -15.58
N ASN A 79 -2.73 27.59 -16.86
CA ASN A 79 -2.58 28.59 -17.89
C ASN A 79 -3.93 29.04 -18.47
N CYS A 80 -5.06 28.72 -17.81
CA CYS A 80 -6.42 29.00 -18.29
C CYS A 80 -6.81 28.28 -19.59
N GLU A 81 -6.21 27.12 -19.85
CA GLU A 81 -6.38 26.32 -21.06
C GLU A 81 -7.66 25.47 -21.06
N GLU A 82 -8.24 25.20 -19.88
CA GLU A 82 -9.40 24.33 -19.73
C GLU A 82 -10.70 25.14 -19.71
N LEU A 83 -11.73 24.70 -20.44
CA LEU A 83 -13.07 25.27 -20.35
C LEU A 83 -13.80 24.71 -19.10
N ILE A 84 -14.33 25.59 -18.27
CA ILE A 84 -15.29 25.24 -17.22
C ILE A 84 -16.59 24.86 -17.93
N SER A 85 -16.72 23.58 -18.27
CA SER A 85 -18.02 23.01 -18.58
C SER A 85 -18.85 23.07 -17.29
N SER A 86 -19.74 24.05 -17.22
CA SER A 86 -20.65 24.28 -16.11
C SER A 86 -21.34 22.97 -15.66
N PRO A 87 -21.46 22.70 -14.34
CA PRO A 87 -22.50 21.82 -13.86
C PRO A 87 -23.64 22.69 -13.33
N THR A 88 -24.58 23.11 -14.17
CA THR A 88 -25.93 23.28 -13.64
C THR A 88 -26.48 21.87 -13.50
N SER A 89 -26.45 21.34 -12.26
CA SER A 89 -26.96 20.02 -11.83
C SER A 89 -26.20 18.75 -12.25
N SER A 90 -24.93 18.64 -11.88
CA SER A 90 -24.35 17.30 -11.66
C SER A 90 -23.26 17.37 -10.59
N PRO A 91 -23.36 16.61 -9.48
CA PRO A 91 -22.21 16.42 -8.61
C PRO A 91 -21.13 15.73 -9.44
N SER A 92 -19.87 16.18 -9.33
CA SER A 92 -18.72 15.42 -9.80
C SER A 92 -18.68 14.07 -9.06
N LEU A 93 -19.37 13.08 -9.62
CA LEU A 93 -19.11 11.68 -9.43
C LEU A 93 -18.20 11.24 -10.58
N THR A 94 -17.00 11.79 -10.65
CA THR A 94 -15.91 10.95 -11.15
C THR A 94 -15.68 9.92 -10.06
N PRO A 95 -15.78 8.61 -10.32
CA PRO A 95 -15.28 7.65 -9.37
C PRO A 95 -13.76 7.86 -9.36
N SER A 96 -13.28 8.67 -8.41
CA SER A 96 -11.91 8.56 -7.95
C SER A 96 -11.66 7.06 -7.78
N SER A 97 -10.55 6.55 -8.30
CA SER A 97 -10.17 5.13 -8.18
C SER A 97 -10.18 4.61 -6.73
N ALA A 98 -10.28 5.52 -5.74
CA ALA A 98 -10.57 5.25 -4.34
C ALA A 98 -11.98 4.70 -4.06
N SER A 99 -13.01 4.97 -4.86
CA SER A 99 -14.38 4.51 -4.59
C SER A 99 -14.59 3.03 -4.92
N LEU A 100 -13.94 2.51 -5.97
CA LEU A 100 -13.99 1.09 -6.32
C LEU A 100 -13.19 0.25 -5.30
N SER A 101 -12.04 0.74 -4.85
CA SER A 101 -11.23 0.05 -3.84
C SER A 101 -11.97 -0.04 -2.49
N VAL A 102 -12.65 1.03 -2.07
CA VAL A 102 -13.46 1.02 -0.84
C VAL A 102 -14.63 0.03 -0.96
N LEU A 103 -15.32 -0.01 -2.10
CA LEU A 103 -16.41 -0.97 -2.31
C LEU A 103 -15.92 -2.43 -2.25
N LEU A 104 -14.76 -2.72 -2.87
CA LEU A 104 -14.16 -4.05 -2.83
C LEU A 104 -13.76 -4.46 -1.40
N VAL A 105 -13.21 -3.53 -0.61
CA VAL A 105 -12.88 -3.78 0.80
C VAL A 105 -14.13 -4.10 1.62
N ILE A 106 -15.20 -3.32 1.44
CA ILE A 106 -16.48 -3.55 2.14
C ILE A 106 -17.06 -4.91 1.78
N VAL A 107 -17.08 -5.27 0.49
CA VAL A 107 -17.56 -6.57 0.02
C VAL A 107 -16.72 -7.72 0.60
N PHE A 108 -15.39 -7.58 0.62
CA PHE A 108 -14.51 -8.60 1.19
C PHE A 108 -14.75 -8.79 2.68
N VAL A 109 -14.87 -7.69 3.45
CA VAL A 109 -15.19 -7.74 4.89
C VAL A 109 -16.56 -8.39 5.14
N ALA A 110 -17.57 -8.05 4.35
CA ALA A 110 -18.88 -8.67 4.48
C ALA A 110 -18.83 -10.18 4.22
N LEU A 111 -18.11 -10.62 3.18
CA LEU A 111 -17.96 -12.04 2.85
C LEU A 111 -17.22 -12.82 3.94
N THR A 112 -16.16 -12.27 4.52
CA THR A 112 -15.41 -12.95 5.59
C THR A 112 -16.25 -13.11 6.86
N VAL A 113 -17.05 -12.10 7.22
CA VAL A 113 -18.00 -12.18 8.34
C VAL A 113 -19.08 -13.23 8.07
N ILE A 114 -19.68 -13.22 6.87
CA ILE A 114 -20.72 -14.20 6.49
C ILE A 114 -20.16 -15.62 6.55
N ILE A 115 -18.98 -15.87 5.97
CA ILE A 115 -18.32 -17.18 6.00
C ILE A 115 -18.04 -17.61 7.45
N GLY A 116 -17.54 -16.70 8.29
CA GLY A 116 -17.31 -16.97 9.72
C GLY A 116 -18.59 -17.39 10.45
N VAL A 117 -19.69 -16.68 10.24
CA VAL A 117 -21.00 -17.01 10.82
C VAL A 117 -21.50 -18.37 10.32
N ILE A 118 -21.36 -18.66 9.02
CA ILE A 118 -21.74 -19.96 8.46
C ILE A 118 -20.92 -21.08 9.10
N VAL A 119 -19.61 -20.92 9.24
CA VAL A 119 -18.74 -21.92 9.88
C VAL A 119 -19.15 -22.14 11.34
N LEU A 120 -19.43 -21.08 12.10
CA LEU A 120 -19.90 -21.21 13.48
C LEU A 120 -21.23 -21.95 13.58
N ILE A 121 -22.17 -21.67 12.66
CA ILE A 121 -23.45 -22.38 12.60
C ILE A 121 -23.23 -23.86 12.26
N LEU A 122 -22.37 -24.17 11.28
CA LEU A 122 -22.06 -25.55 10.90
C LEU A 122 -21.39 -26.32 12.04
N VAL A 123 -20.48 -25.70 12.77
CA VAL A 123 -19.85 -26.30 13.97
C VAL A 123 -20.90 -26.51 15.06
N ALA A 124 -21.76 -25.54 15.33
CA ALA A 124 -22.83 -25.69 16.32
C ALA A 124 -23.79 -26.82 15.92
N ILE A 125 -24.19 -26.88 14.65
CA ILE A 125 -25.02 -27.95 14.09
C ILE A 125 -24.30 -29.29 14.24
N PHE A 126 -23.03 -29.38 13.86
CA PHE A 126 -22.24 -30.61 13.97
C PHE A 126 -22.12 -31.07 15.43
N CYS A 127 -21.87 -30.15 16.37
CA CYS A 127 -21.83 -30.44 17.80
C CYS A 127 -23.18 -30.95 18.32
N VAL A 128 -24.29 -30.28 17.96
CA VAL A 128 -25.64 -30.70 18.35
C VAL A 128 -26.00 -32.04 17.72
N GLN A 129 -25.65 -32.25 16.45
CA GLN A 129 -25.87 -33.50 15.74
C GLN A 129 -25.03 -34.64 16.32
N ARG A 130 -23.77 -34.38 16.69
CA ARG A 130 -22.90 -35.33 17.41
C ARG A 130 -23.51 -35.71 18.74
N MET A 131 -23.95 -34.73 19.53
CA MET A 131 -24.63 -34.98 20.81
C MET A 131 -25.91 -35.81 20.62
N LYS A 132 -26.71 -35.54 19.57
CA LYS A 132 -27.89 -36.35 19.24
C LYS A 132 -27.53 -37.76 18.77
N ARG A 133 -26.41 -37.95 18.05
CA ARG A 133 -25.90 -39.28 17.69
C ARG A 133 -25.49 -40.06 18.94
N ASP A 134 -24.84 -39.43 19.91
CA ASP A 134 -24.41 -40.09 21.15
C ASP A 134 -25.62 -40.46 22.04
N LEU A 135 -26.72 -39.69 22.01
CA LEU A 135 -27.99 -40.09 22.64
C LEU A 135 -28.70 -41.25 21.93
N LYS A 136 -28.62 -41.32 20.59
CA LYS A 136 -29.30 -42.34 19.79
C LYS A 136 -28.52 -43.65 19.72
N ASN A 137 -27.19 -43.55 19.75
CA ASN A 137 -26.24 -44.67 19.78
C ASN A 137 -25.47 -44.55 21.11
N PRO A 138 -26.08 -44.89 22.25
CA PRO A 138 -25.35 -44.94 23.51
C PRO A 138 -24.14 -45.86 23.31
N PRO A 139 -22.97 -45.53 23.87
CA PRO A 139 -21.85 -46.47 23.87
C PRO A 139 -22.39 -47.78 24.45
N GLN A 140 -22.36 -48.85 23.65
CA GLN A 140 -22.57 -50.17 24.22
C GLN A 140 -21.50 -50.31 25.29
N SER A 141 -21.95 -50.31 26.55
CA SER A 141 -21.15 -50.77 27.66
C SER A 141 -20.46 -52.06 27.20
N PRO A 142 -19.16 -52.25 27.46
CA PRO A 142 -18.57 -53.55 27.32
C PRO A 142 -19.18 -54.43 28.43
N THR A 143 -20.39 -54.93 28.21
CA THR A 143 -20.90 -56.08 28.95
C THR A 143 -20.18 -57.29 28.37
N LYS A 144 -18.88 -57.39 28.65
CA LYS A 144 -18.22 -58.69 28.67
C LYS A 144 -18.80 -59.37 29.90
N PRO A 145 -19.53 -60.50 29.77
CA PRO A 145 -19.78 -61.34 30.92
C PRO A 145 -18.40 -61.69 31.46
N ILE A 146 -18.11 -61.37 32.72
CA ILE A 146 -16.97 -61.94 33.42
C ILE A 146 -17.22 -63.45 33.38
N PRO A 147 -16.43 -64.26 32.65
CA PRO A 147 -16.41 -65.69 32.92
C PRO A 147 -15.90 -65.79 34.35
N LEU A 148 -16.63 -66.50 35.21
CA LEU A 148 -16.04 -67.02 36.43
C LEU A 148 -14.92 -67.95 35.98
N ASP A 149 -13.70 -67.40 35.91
CA ASP A 149 -12.48 -68.17 35.76
C ASP A 149 -12.29 -68.96 37.05
N ASP A 150 -12.88 -70.15 37.10
CA ASP A 150 -12.25 -71.32 37.70
C ASP A 150 -11.36 -71.95 36.60
N ASP A 151 -10.18 -71.38 36.33
CA ASP A 151 -8.93 -72.13 36.12
C ASP A 151 -7.76 -71.21 35.74
N PRO A 152 -6.53 -71.52 36.19
CA PRO A 152 -5.31 -70.84 35.79
C PRO A 152 -4.78 -71.46 34.49
N GLU A 153 -4.39 -70.63 33.52
CA GLU A 153 -3.10 -70.76 32.83
C GLU A 153 -2.95 -69.56 31.88
N ALA A 154 -1.92 -68.76 32.11
CA ALA A 154 -1.56 -67.65 31.24
C ALA A 154 -0.84 -68.17 29.99
N ASP A 155 -1.34 -67.83 28.80
CA ASP A 155 -0.57 -67.91 27.55
C ASP A 155 -0.04 -66.51 27.18
N PRO A 156 1.28 -66.26 27.28
CA PRO A 156 1.87 -64.96 26.99
C PRO A 156 1.91 -64.58 25.49
N GLU A 157 1.65 -65.48 24.53
CA GLU A 157 1.83 -65.16 23.10
C GLU A 157 0.68 -64.34 22.48
N ALA A 158 -0.49 -64.26 23.11
CA ALA A 158 -1.64 -63.54 22.54
C ALA A 158 -1.55 -62.01 22.69
N TYR A 159 -0.72 -61.49 23.60
CA TYR A 159 -0.66 -60.06 23.90
C TYR A 159 0.21 -59.26 22.91
N GLU A 160 1.25 -59.86 22.33
CA GLU A 160 2.13 -59.16 21.38
C GLU A 160 1.53 -59.00 19.97
N LEU A 161 0.52 -59.79 19.62
CA LEU A 161 -0.18 -59.70 18.32
C LEU A 161 -1.19 -58.54 18.26
N ASP A 162 -1.81 -58.18 19.40
CA ASP A 162 -2.75 -57.06 19.48
C ASP A 162 -2.01 -55.71 19.41
N GLN A 163 -0.85 -55.59 20.04
CA GLN A 163 -0.05 -54.36 20.03
C GLN A 163 0.46 -53.99 18.63
N ARG A 164 0.85 -54.99 17.81
CA ARG A 164 1.28 -54.76 16.43
C ARG A 164 0.13 -54.33 15.50
N SER A 165 -1.11 -54.71 15.81
CA SER A 165 -2.29 -54.30 15.04
C SER A 165 -2.71 -52.85 15.33
N GLN A 166 -2.44 -52.35 16.53
CA GLN A 166 -2.76 -50.98 16.93
C GLN A 166 -1.76 -49.96 16.38
N GLU A 167 -0.45 -50.26 16.37
CA GLU A 167 0.56 -49.36 15.78
C GLU A 167 0.41 -49.15 14.26
N GLN A 168 -0.15 -50.12 13.54
CA GLN A 168 -0.39 -49.99 12.10
C GLN A 168 -1.58 -49.07 11.79
N LYS A 169 -2.52 -48.91 12.73
CA LYS A 169 -3.76 -48.15 12.55
C LYS A 169 -3.61 -46.64 12.79
N ASP A 170 -2.55 -46.23 13.47
CA ASP A 170 -2.23 -44.82 13.74
C ASP A 170 -1.34 -44.19 12.65
N LYS A 171 -1.01 -44.93 11.58
CA LYS A 171 -0.12 -44.48 10.49
C LYS A 171 -0.80 -44.24 9.13
N ASP A 172 -2.09 -44.50 8.99
CA ASP A 172 -2.93 -44.18 7.82
C ASP A 172 -3.97 -43.10 8.18
#